data_AF-K1JNZ5-F1
#
_entry.id   AF-K1JNZ5-F1
#
_cell.length_a   1.000
_cell.length_b   1.000
_cell.length_c   1.000
_cell.angle_alpha   90.00
_cell.angle_beta   90.00
_cell.angle_gamma   90.00
#
_symmetry.space_group_name_H-M   'P 1'
#
loop_
_entity.id
_entity.type
_entity.pdbx_description
1 polymer ?
#
loop_
_entity_poly.entity_id
_entity_poly.type
_entity_poly.pdbx_seq_one_letter_code
_entity_poly.pdbx_strand_id
1 'polypeptide(L)' 'MSNPALKGDEIARNPNGYLALATRAAEFEREGRYITALDLWVMAKKAAKNITNQHWAQSRVDLCMTCIHRLGKREA' A
#
# COMPACT_ATOMS: atom_id res chain seq x y z
N MET A 1 -12.26 -23.46 -5.89
CA MET A 1 -12.68 -22.67 -4.69
C MET A 1 -11.41 -22.27 -3.96
N SER A 2 -10.96 -21.03 -4.11
CA SER A 2 -9.73 -20.55 -3.46
C SER A 2 -10.06 -20.13 -2.02
N ASN A 3 -9.57 -20.89 -1.03
CA ASN A 3 -9.82 -20.66 0.39
C ASN A 3 -9.18 -19.32 0.84
N PRO A 4 -9.95 -18.38 1.44
CA PRO A 4 -9.44 -17.10 1.94
C PRO A 4 -8.37 -17.24 3.03
N ALA A 5 -8.36 -18.35 3.77
CA ALA A 5 -7.45 -18.59 4.90
C ALA A 5 -5.97 -18.66 4.49
N LEU A 6 -5.65 -19.20 3.30
CA LEU A 6 -4.26 -19.34 2.84
C LEU A 6 -3.58 -17.99 2.57
N LYS A 7 -4.37 -16.95 2.25
CA LYS A 7 -3.86 -15.60 1.97
C LYS A 7 -3.44 -14.88 3.25
N GLY A 8 -4.08 -15.20 4.38
CA GLY A 8 -3.69 -14.69 5.70
C GLY A 8 -2.36 -15.27 6.18
N ASP A 9 -2.11 -16.56 5.91
CA ASP A 9 -0.87 -17.25 6.32
C ASP A 9 0.38 -16.75 5.58
N GLU A 10 0.26 -16.35 4.32
CA GLU A 10 1.38 -15.75 3.57
C GLU A 10 1.75 -14.35 4.07
N ILE A 11 0.75 -13.55 4.50
CA ILE A 11 0.96 -12.24 5.13
C ILE A 11 1.59 -12.43 6.52
N ALA A 12 1.13 -13.42 7.29
CA ALA A 12 1.66 -13.75 8.62
C ALA A 12 3.13 -14.23 8.56
N ARG A 13 3.53 -14.94 7.50
CA ARG A 13 4.91 -15.41 7.31
C ARG A 13 5.91 -14.29 7.03
N ASN A 14 5.49 -13.18 6.43
CA ASN A 14 6.34 -12.01 6.24
C ASN A 14 5.51 -10.72 6.32
N PRO A 15 5.31 -10.17 7.54
CA PRO A 15 4.50 -8.97 7.73
C PRO A 15 5.10 -7.72 7.05
N ASN A 16 6.39 -7.78 6.72
CA ASN A 16 7.14 -6.73 6.01
C ASN A 16 7.33 -7.07 4.51
N GLY A 17 6.68 -8.13 4.02
CA GLY A 17 6.70 -8.49 2.62
C GLY A 17 5.90 -7.51 1.77
N TYR A 18 6.24 -7.40 0.50
CA TYR A 18 5.54 -6.54 -0.45
C TYR A 18 4.02 -6.70 -0.38
N LEU A 19 3.51 -7.94 -0.41
CA LEU A 19 2.07 -8.20 -0.41
C LEU A 19 1.40 -7.73 0.89
N ALA A 20 2.00 -8.02 2.05
CA ALA A 20 1.48 -7.60 3.35
C ALA A 20 1.40 -6.07 3.46
N LEU A 21 2.47 -5.38 3.08
CA LEU A 21 2.57 -3.92 3.10
C LEU A 21 1.59 -3.29 2.10
N ALA A 22 1.52 -3.82 0.87
CA ALA A 22 0.62 -3.36 -0.18
C ALA A 22 -0.85 -3.55 0.21
N THR A 23 -1.20 -4.67 0.84
CA THR A 23 -2.57 -4.92 1.32
C THR A 23 -2.98 -3.91 2.39
N ARG A 24 -2.14 -3.69 3.41
CA ARG A 24 -2.39 -2.67 4.44
C ARG A 24 -2.45 -1.27 3.86
N ALA A 25 -1.54 -0.92 2.94
CA ALA A 25 -1.55 0.38 2.28
C ALA A 25 -2.88 0.61 1.55
N ALA A 26 -3.36 -0.38 0.81
CA ALA A 26 -4.64 -0.31 0.10
C ALA A 26 -5.85 -0.19 1.05
N GLU A 27 -5.80 -0.78 2.24
CA GLU A 27 -6.84 -0.59 3.27
C GLU A 27 -6.90 0.87 3.73
N PHE A 28 -5.75 1.48 4.06
CA PHE A 28 -5.69 2.89 4.43
C PHE A 28 -6.11 3.84 3.31
N GLU A 29 -5.81 3.52 2.04
CA GLU A 29 -6.31 4.32 0.91
C GLU A 29 -7.84 4.32 0.81
N ARG A 30 -8.50 3.19 1.13
CA ARG A 30 -9.98 3.11 1.17
C ARG A 30 -10.58 3.90 2.33
N GLU A 31 -9.86 3.97 3.45
CA GLU A 31 -10.23 4.81 4.60
C GLU A 31 -9.94 6.30 4.39
N GLY A 32 -9.32 6.68 3.26
CA GLY A 32 -8.91 8.06 3.00
C GLY A 32 -7.68 8.51 3.78
N ARG A 33 -7.00 7.58 4.46
CA ARG A 33 -5.79 7.83 5.27
C ARG A 33 -4.54 7.84 4.40
N TYR A 34 -4.48 8.76 3.45
CA TYR A 34 -3.46 8.77 2.40
C TYR A 34 -2.03 8.99 2.91
N ILE A 35 -1.82 9.69 4.04
CA ILE A 35 -0.49 9.84 4.65
C ILE A 35 0.04 8.48 5.13
N THR A 36 -0.76 7.73 5.88
CA THR A 36 -0.37 6.40 6.36
C THR A 36 -0.21 5.41 5.21
N ALA A 37 -1.08 5.48 4.20
CA ALA A 37 -0.96 4.66 3.00
C ALA A 37 0.33 4.96 2.21
N LEU A 38 0.72 6.23 2.10
CA LEU A 38 1.94 6.67 1.41
C LEU A 38 3.17 5.97 2.00
N ASP A 39 3.34 6.03 3.31
CA ASP A 39 4.48 5.41 3.99
C ASP A 39 4.54 3.91 3.74
N LEU A 40 3.39 3.23 3.79
CA LEU A 40 3.31 1.79 3.53
C LEU A 40 3.61 1.45 2.06
N TRP A 41 3.16 2.25 1.10
CA TRP A 41 3.50 2.06 -0.31
C TRP A 41 5.00 2.29 -0.59
N VAL A 42 5.63 3.25 0.11
CA VAL A 42 7.09 3.45 0.05
C VAL A 42 7.83 2.22 0.58
N MET A 43 7.39 1.64 1.71
CA MET A 43 7.97 0.42 2.25
C MET A 43 7.69 -0.79 1.33
N ALA A 44 6.49 -0.91 0.79
CA ALA A 44 6.13 -1.97 -0.16
C ALA A 44 7.04 -1.92 -1.40
N LYS A 45 7.28 -0.74 -1.96
CA LYS A 45 8.23 -0.56 -3.07
C LYS A 45 9.63 -1.10 -2.72
N LYS A 46 10.14 -0.80 -1.52
CA LYS A 46 11.45 -1.31 -1.07
C LYS A 46 11.46 -2.83 -0.89
N ALA A 47 10.35 -3.40 -0.43
CA ALA A 47 10.19 -4.85 -0.24
C ALA A 47 9.93 -5.61 -1.56
N ALA A 48 9.57 -4.92 -2.64
CA ALA A 48 9.27 -5.52 -3.93
C ALA A 48 10.53 -6.04 -4.63
N LYS A 49 10.57 -7.35 -4.89
CA LYS A 49 11.69 -8.02 -5.57
C LYS A 49 11.72 -7.84 -7.08
N ASN A 50 10.59 -7.46 -7.70
CA ASN A 50 10.48 -7.30 -9.15
C ASN A 50 10.13 -5.85 -9.51
N ILE A 51 10.56 -5.44 -10.70
CA ILE A 51 10.43 -4.08 -11.21
C ILE A 51 8.95 -3.70 -11.40
N THR A 52 8.11 -4.63 -11.84
CA THR A 52 6.66 -4.43 -12.00
C THR A 52 5.99 -3.98 -10.71
N ASN A 53 6.26 -4.68 -9.60
CA ASN A 53 5.70 -4.35 -8.28
C ASN A 53 6.30 -3.05 -7.73
N GLN A 54 7.56 -2.75 -8.02
CA GLN A 54 8.17 -1.47 -7.66
C GLN A 54 7.49 -0.30 -8.39
N HIS A 55 7.22 -0.42 -9.69
CA HIS A 55 6.51 0.59 -10.46
C HIS A 55 5.07 0.73 -9.99
N TRP A 56 4.38 -0.38 -9.75
CA TRP A 56 3.02 -0.34 -9.20
C TRP A 56 2.98 0.42 -7.88
N ALA A 57 3.86 0.07 -6.94
CA ALA A 57 3.95 0.75 -5.65
C ALA A 57 4.28 2.24 -5.82
N GLN A 58 5.19 2.60 -6.75
CA GLN A 58 5.49 4.00 -7.06
C GLN A 58 4.25 4.75 -7.55
N SER A 59 3.46 4.18 -8.47
CA SER A 59 2.23 4.82 -8.94
C SER A 59 1.22 5.05 -7.81
N ARG A 60 1.18 4.18 -6.79
CA ARG A 60 0.35 4.39 -5.59
C ARG A 60 0.89 5.47 -4.66
N VAL A 61 2.22 5.57 -4.52
CA VAL A 61 2.87 6.69 -3.82
C VAL A 61 2.46 8.03 -4.46
N ASP A 62 2.54 8.11 -5.78
CA ASP A 62 2.19 9.33 -6.53
C ASP A 62 0.70 9.70 -6.40
N LEU A 63 -0.17 8.68 -6.38
CA LEU A 63 -1.60 8.84 -6.10
C LEU A 63 -1.83 9.39 -4.69
N CYS A 64 -1.23 8.77 -3.67
CA CYS A 64 -1.37 9.21 -2.28
C CYS A 64 -0.91 10.67 -2.11
N MET A 65 0.23 11.05 -2.69
CA MET A 65 0.71 12.43 -2.69
C MET A 65 -0.30 13.39 -3.32
N THR A 66 -0.89 13.01 -4.45
CA THR A 66 -1.93 13.80 -5.12
C THR A 66 -3.17 13.95 -4.25
N CYS A 67 -3.62 12.86 -3.61
CA CYS A 67 -4.76 12.87 -2.69
C CYS A 67 -4.49 13.75 -1.45
N ILE A 68 -3.30 13.64 -0.84
CA ILE A 68 -2.88 14.48 0.29
C ILE A 68 -2.90 15.95 -0.11
N HIS A 69 -2.29 16.31 -1.26
CA HIS A 69 -2.27 17.70 -1.71
C HIS A 69 -3.65 18.26 -2.07
N ARG A 70 -4.56 17.44 -2.62
CA ARG A 70 -5.90 17.87 -3.02
C ARG A 70 -6.88 17.92 -1.85
N LEU A 71 -6.84 16.94 -0.96
CA LEU A 71 -7.76 16.80 0.16
C LEU A 71 -7.27 17.54 1.41
N GLY A 72 -5.96 17.65 1.62
CA GLY A 72 -5.41 18.51 2.68
C GLY A 72 -5.71 20.00 2.45
N LYS A 73 -5.89 20.42 1.18
CA LYS A 73 -6.42 21.76 0.84
C LYS A 73 -7.92 21.93 1.10
N ARG A 74 -8.64 20.84 1.39
CA ARG A 74 -10.09 20.85 1.64
C ARG A 74 -10.41 20.99 3.14
N GLU A 75 -9.40 20.84 4.01
CA GLU A 75 -9.53 20.99 5.46
C GLU A 75 -8.89 22.30 6.00
N ALA A 76 -8.50 23.22 5.13
CA ALA A 76 -8.00 24.55 5.47
C ALA A 76 -9.04 25.61 5.08
#